data_AF-A0A3A0B4U9-F1
#
_entry.id   AF-A0A3A0B4U9-F1
#
_cell.length_a   1.000
_cell.length_b   1.000
_cell.length_c   1.000
_cell.angle_alpha   90.00
_cell.angle_beta   90.00
_cell.angle_gamma   90.00
#
_symmetry.space_group_name_H-M   'P 1'
#
loop_
_entity.id
_entity.type
_entity.pdbx_description
1 polymer ?
#
loop_
_entity_poly.entity_id
_entity_poly.type
_entity_poly.pdbx_seq_one_letter_code
_entity_poly.pdbx_strand_id
1 'polypeptide(L)'
;MAEIGIILGSGLKKFAENLDSPTLLYSDENSFHKKKVCETWIGGIKSLVFSGRNHYYENPGNKKLFENVQMCLDHSVKLLIISNAAGGVNSTLKISDLMLITSFIDMINARPVEYFSHGKDSLIRRIIEIAIKNKINLKRGVYYAMKGPNYESKAEIKLLRKSGADAVGMSTVPEIKFAESNGIKVIAISCITNLLRNVSGLYTSHDDVEKAADNAFENFAKLLLLLVKNHYELLK
;
A
#
# COMPACT_ATOMS: atom_id res chain seq x y z
N MET A 1 18.92 -14.63 -0.10
CA MET A 1 17.92 -13.97 0.77
C MET A 1 17.07 -13.06 -0.10
N ALA A 2 15.81 -12.79 0.26
CA ALA A 2 14.94 -11.97 -0.57
C ALA A 2 15.37 -10.50 -0.51
N GLU A 3 15.45 -9.83 -1.67
CA GLU A 3 15.87 -8.43 -1.74
C GLU A 3 14.69 -7.46 -1.58
N ILE A 4 13.49 -7.92 -1.96
CA ILE A 4 12.27 -7.12 -2.02
C ILE A 4 11.13 -7.82 -1.28
N GLY A 5 10.37 -7.06 -0.50
CA GLY A 5 9.08 -7.45 0.05
C GLY A 5 7.94 -6.74 -0.68
N ILE A 6 6.85 -7.44 -0.94
CA ILE A 6 5.66 -6.90 -1.64
C ILE A 6 4.41 -7.22 -0.82
N ILE A 7 3.81 -6.22 -0.18
CA ILE A 7 2.56 -6.42 0.58
C ILE A 7 1.37 -5.96 -0.27
N LEU A 8 0.55 -6.91 -0.70
CA LEU A 8 -0.62 -6.69 -1.53
C LEU A 8 -1.83 -6.32 -0.67
N GLY A 9 -2.38 -5.13 -0.91
CA GLY A 9 -3.63 -4.66 -0.32
C GLY A 9 -4.87 -5.33 -0.91
N SER A 10 -6.04 -4.96 -0.39
CA SER A 10 -7.34 -5.41 -0.87
C SER A 10 -7.50 -5.24 -2.38
N GLY A 11 -8.01 -6.28 -3.04
CA GLY A 11 -8.24 -6.28 -4.50
C GLY A 11 -6.99 -6.43 -5.38
N LEU A 12 -5.78 -6.39 -4.82
CA LEU A 12 -4.52 -6.56 -5.58
C LEU A 12 -3.89 -7.96 -5.41
N LYS A 13 -4.61 -8.88 -4.74
CA LYS A 13 -4.18 -10.26 -4.49
C LYS A 13 -4.02 -11.08 -5.77
N LYS A 14 -4.70 -10.71 -6.87
CA LYS A 14 -4.55 -11.31 -8.20
C LYS A 14 -3.10 -11.35 -8.67
N PHE A 15 -2.26 -10.43 -8.20
CA PHE A 15 -0.82 -10.47 -8.53
C PHE A 15 -0.16 -11.74 -8.00
N ALA A 16 -0.50 -12.17 -6.78
CA ALA A 16 0.04 -13.37 -6.17
C ALA A 16 -0.43 -14.66 -6.86
N GLU A 17 -1.62 -14.66 -7.46
CA GLU A 17 -2.18 -15.80 -8.20
C GLU A 17 -1.47 -16.04 -9.53
N ASN A 18 -0.84 -15.00 -10.09
CA ASN A 18 -0.11 -15.05 -11.36
C ASN A 18 1.41 -15.25 -11.17
N LEU A 19 1.85 -15.59 -9.95
CA LEU A 19 3.26 -15.90 -9.70
C LEU A 19 3.62 -17.26 -10.28
N ASP A 20 4.76 -17.32 -10.95
CA ASP A 20 5.30 -18.58 -11.43
C ASP A 20 5.95 -19.36 -10.27
N SER A 21 5.42 -20.55 -10.01
CA SER A 21 5.97 -21.55 -9.08
C SER A 21 6.42 -20.99 -7.71
N PRO A 22 5.58 -20.23 -6.98
CA PRO A 22 5.97 -19.67 -5.69
C PRO A 22 6.17 -20.74 -4.61
N THR A 23 7.17 -20.56 -3.75
CA THR A 23 7.34 -21.36 -2.53
C THR A 23 6.49 -20.79 -1.41
N LEU A 24 5.50 -21.53 -0.92
CA LEU A 24 4.70 -21.13 0.22
C LEU A 24 5.53 -21.17 1.51
N LEU A 25 5.64 -20.04 2.20
CA LEU A 25 6.35 -19.93 3.48
C LEU A 25 5.40 -19.91 4.67
N TYR A 26 4.22 -19.31 4.50
CA TYR A 26 3.23 -19.18 5.56
C TYR A 26 1.82 -19.07 4.98
N SER A 27 0.85 -19.64 5.69
CA SER A 27 -0.57 -19.48 5.40
C SER A 27 -1.39 -19.49 6.68
N ASP A 28 -2.37 -18.61 6.77
CA ASP A 28 -3.41 -18.61 7.81
C ASP A 28 -4.77 -18.40 7.17
N GLU A 29 -5.46 -19.51 6.90
CA GLU A 29 -6.78 -19.52 6.27
C GLU A 29 -7.90 -19.04 7.20
N ASN A 30 -7.65 -19.01 8.52
CA ASN A 30 -8.60 -18.55 9.52
C ASN A 30 -8.54 -17.04 9.76
N SER A 31 -7.48 -16.37 9.27
CA SER A 31 -7.37 -14.91 9.33
C SER A 31 -8.40 -14.22 8.44
N PHE A 32 -8.80 -12.99 8.81
CA PHE A 32 -9.80 -12.20 8.10
C PHE A 32 -9.50 -12.03 6.60
N HIS A 33 -8.21 -11.97 6.24
CA HIS A 33 -7.74 -11.76 4.86
C HIS A 33 -7.19 -13.01 4.18
N LYS A 34 -7.33 -14.20 4.78
CA LYS A 34 -6.76 -15.48 4.30
C LYS A 34 -5.28 -15.32 3.91
N LYS A 35 -4.49 -14.89 4.90
CA LYS A 35 -3.09 -14.52 4.70
C LYS A 35 -2.29 -15.64 4.07
N LYS A 36 -1.47 -15.29 3.09
CA LYS A 36 -0.45 -16.17 2.50
C LYS A 36 0.82 -15.38 2.27
N VAL A 37 1.96 -16.00 2.56
CA VAL A 37 3.28 -15.45 2.23
C VAL A 37 4.02 -16.45 1.38
N CYS A 38 4.48 -15.96 0.23
CA CYS A 38 5.22 -16.74 -0.73
C CYS A 38 6.59 -16.12 -0.99
N GLU A 39 7.58 -16.97 -1.24
CA GLU A 39 8.84 -16.58 -1.86
C GLU A 39 8.80 -16.94 -3.35
N THR A 40 9.28 -16.05 -4.21
CA THR A 40 9.29 -16.27 -5.66
C THR A 40 10.37 -15.44 -6.33
N TRP A 41 10.56 -15.65 -7.63
CA TRP A 41 11.47 -14.88 -8.47
C TRP A 41 10.67 -14.00 -9.42
N ILE A 42 10.84 -12.69 -9.33
CA ILE A 42 10.17 -11.71 -10.20
C ILE A 42 11.25 -11.02 -11.02
N GLY A 43 11.30 -11.32 -12.32
CA GLY A 43 12.33 -10.76 -13.21
C GLY A 43 13.76 -11.09 -12.77
N GLY A 44 13.97 -12.30 -12.21
CA GLY A 44 15.26 -12.73 -11.68
C GLY A 44 15.60 -12.21 -10.28
N ILE A 45 14.69 -11.46 -9.63
CA ILE A 45 14.90 -10.92 -8.27
C ILE A 45 14.08 -11.71 -7.25
N LYS A 46 14.77 -12.26 -6.26
CA LYS A 46 14.14 -13.04 -5.19
C LYS A 46 13.30 -12.11 -4.30
N SER A 47 12.01 -12.41 -4.20
CA SER A 47 11.02 -11.53 -3.58
C SER A 47 10.11 -12.29 -2.62
N LEU A 48 9.74 -11.64 -1.51
CA LEU A 48 8.63 -12.07 -0.66
C LEU A 48 7.35 -11.37 -1.09
N VAL A 49 6.27 -12.14 -1.29
CA VAL A 49 4.95 -11.62 -1.65
C VAL A 49 3.97 -11.99 -0.54
N PHE A 50 3.37 -10.96 0.07
CA PHE A 50 2.40 -11.08 1.14
C PHE A 50 1.00 -10.78 0.59
N SER A 51 0.15 -11.79 0.57
CA SER A 51 -1.26 -11.66 0.25
C SER A 51 -2.04 -11.47 1.54
N GLY A 52 -2.54 -10.25 1.76
CA GLY A 52 -3.25 -9.87 2.98
C GLY A 52 -2.35 -9.24 4.05
N ARG A 53 -2.98 -8.50 4.95
CA ARG A 53 -2.35 -7.81 6.08
C ARG A 53 -3.28 -7.81 7.29
N ASN A 54 -2.72 -7.51 8.45
CA ASN A 54 -3.53 -7.18 9.62
C ASN A 54 -3.87 -5.70 9.60
N HIS A 55 -5.08 -5.35 10.01
CA HIS A 55 -5.47 -3.98 10.28
C HIS A 55 -5.51 -3.73 11.78
N TYR A 56 -5.35 -2.46 12.16
CA TYR A 56 -5.41 -2.06 13.57
C TYR A 56 -6.77 -2.41 14.20
N TYR A 57 -7.87 -2.20 13.46
CA TYR A 57 -9.22 -2.48 13.96
C TYR A 57 -9.51 -3.96 14.23
N GLU A 58 -8.72 -4.90 13.69
CA GLU A 58 -8.91 -6.33 13.92
C GLU A 58 -8.46 -6.72 15.33
N ASN A 59 -7.36 -6.11 15.81
CA ASN A 59 -6.77 -6.40 17.11
C ASN A 59 -6.01 -5.16 17.63
N PRO A 60 -6.70 -4.16 18.22
CA PRO A 60 -6.07 -2.92 18.67
C PRO A 60 -4.91 -3.15 19.64
N GLY A 61 -3.76 -2.51 19.36
CA GLY A 61 -2.55 -2.63 20.19
C GLY A 61 -1.76 -3.93 20.00
N ASN A 62 -2.17 -4.81 19.09
CA ASN A 62 -1.49 -6.07 18.85
C ASN A 62 -0.28 -5.91 17.92
N LYS A 63 0.86 -6.50 18.32
CA LYS A 63 2.09 -6.56 17.51
C LYS A 63 1.92 -7.31 16.19
N LYS A 64 0.87 -8.14 16.06
CA LYS A 64 0.51 -8.80 14.81
C LYS A 64 0.47 -7.82 13.62
N LEU A 65 0.10 -6.56 13.84
CA LEU A 65 0.11 -5.50 12.82
C LEU A 65 1.42 -5.42 12.01
N PHE A 66 2.55 -5.80 12.63
CA PHE A 66 3.88 -5.67 12.04
C PHE A 66 4.46 -6.98 11.49
N GLU A 67 3.73 -8.11 11.54
CA GLU A 67 4.22 -9.44 11.14
C GLU A 67 4.85 -9.48 9.75
N ASN A 68 4.19 -8.87 8.75
CA ASN A 68 4.70 -8.87 7.38
C ASN A 68 6.05 -8.15 7.27
N VAL A 69 6.18 -7.02 7.97
CA VAL A 69 7.42 -6.24 7.99
C VAL A 69 8.50 -6.94 8.82
N GLN A 70 8.12 -7.58 9.93
CA GLN A 70 9.05 -8.40 10.71
C GLN A 70 9.64 -9.52 9.86
N MET A 71 8.81 -10.23 9.09
CA MET A 71 9.28 -11.27 8.18
C MET A 71 10.20 -10.70 7.08
N CYS A 72 9.96 -9.48 6.62
CA CYS A 72 10.88 -8.78 5.72
C CYS A 72 12.26 -8.55 6.37
N LEU A 73 12.30 -8.13 7.63
CA LEU A 73 13.55 -7.95 8.40
C LEU A 73 14.29 -9.27 8.56
N ASP A 74 13.58 -10.33 8.93
CA ASP A 74 14.15 -11.67 9.12
C ASP A 74 14.78 -12.21 7.82
N HIS A 75 14.27 -11.78 6.66
CA HIS A 75 14.79 -12.14 5.33
C HIS A 75 15.74 -11.10 4.73
N SER A 76 16.16 -10.08 5.51
CA SER A 76 17.07 -9.02 5.08
C SER A 76 16.61 -8.20 3.88
N VAL A 77 15.28 -8.09 3.67
CA VAL A 77 14.68 -7.25 2.63
C VAL A 77 15.16 -5.80 2.79
N LYS A 78 15.50 -5.15 1.67
CA LYS A 78 15.97 -3.75 1.65
C LYS A 78 14.94 -2.78 1.07
N LEU A 79 14.06 -3.29 0.21
CA LEU A 79 12.99 -2.52 -0.40
C LEU A 79 11.64 -3.19 -0.10
N LEU A 80 10.71 -2.44 0.47
CA LEU A 80 9.33 -2.86 0.66
C LEU A 80 8.42 -2.06 -0.27
N ILE A 81 7.67 -2.76 -1.12
CA ILE A 81 6.59 -2.18 -1.93
C ILE A 81 5.28 -2.58 -1.26
N ILE A 82 4.53 -1.60 -0.75
CA ILE A 82 3.26 -1.82 -0.05
C ILE A 82 2.11 -1.15 -0.80
N SER A 83 1.02 -1.88 -1.03
CA SER A 83 -0.15 -1.33 -1.71
C SER A 83 -1.40 -1.30 -0.83
N ASN A 84 -2.36 -0.42 -1.05
CA ASN A 84 -3.65 -0.46 -0.34
C ASN A 84 -4.82 -0.06 -1.23
N ALA A 85 -6.03 -0.37 -0.80
CA ALA A 85 -7.22 0.29 -1.29
C ALA A 85 -7.48 1.57 -0.48
N ALA A 86 -7.91 2.63 -1.14
CA ALA A 86 -8.14 3.93 -0.50
C ALA A 86 -9.31 4.69 -1.12
N GLY A 87 -10.00 5.47 -0.30
CA GLY A 87 -10.98 6.44 -0.74
C GLY A 87 -10.31 7.71 -1.25
N GLY A 88 -10.62 8.13 -2.48
CA GLY A 88 -10.13 9.36 -3.08
C GLY A 88 -10.82 10.60 -2.51
N VAL A 89 -10.07 11.43 -1.79
CA VAL A 89 -10.52 12.70 -1.19
C VAL A 89 -10.35 13.85 -2.17
N ASN A 90 -9.23 13.86 -2.91
CA ASN A 90 -8.92 14.87 -3.92
C ASN A 90 -9.84 14.73 -5.15
N SER A 91 -10.43 15.86 -5.56
CA SER A 91 -11.38 15.96 -6.68
C SER A 91 -10.78 15.75 -8.07
N THR A 92 -9.48 15.48 -8.17
CA THR A 92 -8.81 15.12 -9.43
C THR A 92 -8.61 13.60 -9.58
N LEU A 93 -8.66 12.83 -8.49
CA LEU A 93 -8.47 11.37 -8.48
C LEU A 93 -9.67 10.61 -9.02
N LYS A 94 -9.48 9.64 -9.90
CA LYS A 94 -10.53 8.79 -10.44
C LYS A 94 -10.50 7.41 -9.77
N ILE A 95 -11.62 6.68 -9.83
CA ILE A 95 -11.64 5.26 -9.47
C ILE A 95 -10.61 4.54 -10.35
N SER A 96 -9.88 3.60 -9.74
CA SER A 96 -8.77 2.84 -10.32
C SER A 96 -7.50 3.63 -10.64
N ASP A 97 -7.42 4.92 -10.26
CA ASP A 97 -6.13 5.61 -10.25
C ASP A 97 -5.18 4.92 -9.24
N LEU A 98 -3.91 4.80 -9.63
CA LEU A 98 -2.82 4.47 -8.71
C LEU A 98 -2.22 5.76 -8.20
N MET A 99 -2.01 5.86 -6.90
CA MET A 99 -1.42 7.02 -6.25
C MET A 99 -0.20 6.61 -5.42
N LEU A 100 0.96 7.14 -5.78
CA LEU A 100 2.15 7.09 -4.94
C LEU A 100 1.92 7.93 -3.68
N ILE A 101 2.05 7.32 -2.51
CA ILE A 101 1.99 8.01 -1.23
C ILE A 101 3.33 8.74 -1.06
N THR A 102 3.28 10.06 -1.08
CA THR A 102 4.46 10.93 -0.95
C THR A 102 4.60 11.54 0.44
N SER A 103 3.52 11.55 1.20
CA SER A 103 3.47 11.94 2.60
C SER A 103 2.20 11.34 3.21
N PHE A 104 2.06 11.41 4.54
CA PHE A 104 0.86 10.91 5.20
C PHE A 104 0.49 11.69 6.45
N ILE A 105 -0.77 11.54 6.86
CA ILE A 105 -1.29 11.96 8.16
C ILE A 105 -1.64 10.69 8.94
N ASP A 106 -0.94 10.44 10.04
CA ASP A 106 -1.13 9.26 10.89
C ASP A 106 -2.15 9.54 12.00
N MET A 107 -3.32 8.91 11.91
CA MET A 107 -4.34 8.88 12.97
C MET A 107 -4.55 7.49 13.56
N ILE A 108 -3.70 6.51 13.20
CA ILE A 108 -3.77 5.15 13.74
C ILE A 108 -3.00 5.08 15.07
N ASN A 109 -1.78 5.58 15.09
CA ASN A 109 -0.91 5.53 16.25
C ASN A 109 -0.62 6.92 16.82
N ALA A 110 -0.20 6.97 18.09
CA ALA A 110 0.38 8.19 18.64
C ALA A 110 1.61 8.60 17.79
N ARG A 111 1.79 9.91 17.60
CA ARG A 111 2.99 10.42 16.91
C ARG A 111 4.23 9.99 17.71
N PRO A 112 5.28 9.45 17.05
CA PRO A 112 6.54 9.20 17.72
C PRO A 112 7.12 10.53 18.19
N VAL A 113 7.98 10.49 19.22
CA VAL A 113 8.67 11.69 19.73
C VAL A 113 9.64 12.24 18.67
N GLU A 114 10.15 11.37 17.79
CA GLU A 114 11.08 11.72 16.73
C GLU A 114 10.35 12.12 15.43
N TYR A 115 10.94 13.08 14.72
CA TYR A 115 10.48 13.51 13.41
C TYR A 115 10.58 12.35 12.41
N PHE A 116 9.49 12.08 11.70
CA PHE A 116 9.40 11.03 10.68
C PHE A 116 9.06 11.65 9.32
N SER A 117 9.88 11.38 8.30
CA SER A 117 9.63 11.79 6.91
C SER A 117 9.59 10.58 5.99
N HIS A 118 8.43 10.34 5.39
CA HIS A 118 8.29 9.37 4.31
C HIS A 118 8.62 10.01 2.96
N GLY A 119 9.07 9.19 2.00
CA GLY A 119 9.14 9.61 0.60
C GLY A 119 10.25 10.64 0.35
N LYS A 120 11.51 10.23 0.48
CA LYS A 120 12.65 11.08 0.07
C LYS A 120 12.46 11.55 -1.38
N ASP A 121 12.67 12.84 -1.64
CA ASP A 121 12.44 13.47 -2.95
C ASP A 121 13.13 12.73 -4.10
N SER A 122 14.34 12.22 -3.88
CA SER A 122 15.09 11.45 -4.88
C SER A 122 14.41 10.13 -5.25
N LEU A 123 13.85 9.41 -4.28
CA LEU A 123 13.12 8.16 -4.50
C LEU A 123 11.81 8.44 -5.27
N ILE A 124 11.04 9.42 -4.81
CA ILE A 124 9.79 9.84 -5.45
C ILE A 124 10.04 10.20 -6.92
N ARG A 125 11.08 11.00 -7.18
CA ARG A 125 11.44 11.42 -8.52
C ARG A 125 11.75 10.24 -9.44
N ARG A 126 12.55 9.27 -8.99
CA ARG A 126 12.88 8.07 -9.78
C ARG A 126 11.64 7.24 -10.11
N ILE A 127 10.72 7.08 -9.16
CA ILE A 127 9.45 6.36 -9.38
C ILE A 127 8.59 7.07 -10.43
N ILE A 128 8.49 8.40 -10.34
CA ILE A 128 7.75 9.21 -11.31
C ILE A 128 8.38 9.10 -12.71
N GLU A 129 9.71 9.16 -12.81
CA GLU A 129 10.44 8.99 -14.08
C GLU A 129 10.18 7.61 -14.70
N ILE A 130 10.17 6.54 -13.89
CA ILE A 130 9.79 5.18 -14.34
C ILE A 130 8.35 5.16 -14.86
N ALA A 131 7.40 5.77 -14.15
CA ALA A 131 6.01 5.80 -14.56
C ALA A 131 5.80 6.58 -15.86
N ILE A 132 6.39 7.77 -15.99
CA ILE A 132 6.32 8.61 -17.20
C ILE A 132 6.90 7.87 -18.41
N LYS A 133 8.12 7.32 -18.28
CA LYS A 133 8.80 6.58 -19.36
C LYS A 133 7.96 5.41 -19.89
N ASN A 134 7.16 4.79 -19.03
CA ASN A 134 6.34 3.63 -19.35
C ASN A 134 4.85 3.96 -19.60
N LYS A 135 4.52 5.25 -19.72
CA LYS A 135 3.15 5.76 -19.96
C LYS A 135 2.14 5.28 -18.91
N ILE A 136 2.58 5.17 -17.66
CA ILE A 136 1.71 4.81 -16.52
C ILE A 136 1.23 6.12 -15.89
N ASN A 137 -0.09 6.32 -15.86
CA ASN A 137 -0.69 7.45 -15.16
C ASN A 137 -0.65 7.20 -13.64
N LEU A 138 0.48 7.54 -13.02
CA LEU A 138 0.68 7.46 -11.57
C LEU A 138 0.41 8.82 -10.94
N LYS A 139 -0.61 8.87 -10.07
CA LYS A 139 -0.88 10.04 -9.21
C LYS A 139 0.11 10.08 -8.06
N ARG A 140 0.17 11.21 -7.37
CA ARG A 140 0.91 11.37 -6.11
C ARG A 140 0.07 12.15 -5.12
N GLY A 141 0.23 11.88 -3.84
CA GLY A 141 -0.51 12.61 -2.83
C GLY A 141 -0.18 12.26 -1.38
N VAL A 142 -0.95 12.87 -0.49
CA VAL A 142 -0.94 12.68 0.96
C VAL A 142 -1.98 11.63 1.35
N TYR A 143 -1.54 10.57 2.03
CA TYR A 143 -2.42 9.52 2.54
C TYR A 143 -2.84 9.78 3.98
N TYR A 144 -4.13 9.72 4.26
CA TYR A 144 -4.66 9.85 5.62
C TYR A 144 -5.00 8.47 6.17
N ALA A 145 -4.27 8.04 7.21
CA ALA A 145 -4.46 6.73 7.82
C ALA A 145 -5.39 6.83 9.03
N MET A 146 -6.55 6.17 8.96
CA MET A 146 -7.54 6.10 10.04
C MET A 146 -7.60 4.70 10.67
N LYS A 147 -8.16 4.61 11.88
CA LYS A 147 -8.25 3.33 12.58
C LYS A 147 -9.25 2.35 11.98
N GLY A 148 -10.33 2.84 11.35
CA GLY A 148 -11.46 2.00 10.94
C GLY A 148 -12.22 1.38 12.12
N PRO A 149 -13.11 0.40 11.88
CA PRO A 149 -13.46 -0.17 10.58
C PRO A 149 -14.57 0.63 9.85
N ASN A 150 -15.20 1.59 10.53
CA ASN A 150 -16.24 2.40 9.93
C ASN A 150 -15.65 3.38 8.91
N TYR A 151 -16.33 3.53 7.77
CA TYR A 151 -16.04 4.60 6.81
C TYR A 151 -16.34 5.98 7.40
N GLU A 152 -15.81 7.00 6.72
CA GLU A 152 -15.81 8.36 7.20
C GLU A 152 -17.20 9.00 7.11
N SER A 153 -17.59 9.72 8.17
CA SER A 153 -18.78 10.56 8.19
C SER A 153 -18.63 11.78 7.27
N LYS A 154 -19.76 12.43 6.98
CA LYS A 154 -19.80 13.66 6.18
C LYS A 154 -18.89 14.78 6.71
N ALA A 155 -18.77 14.88 8.04
CA ALA A 155 -17.93 15.87 8.69
C ALA A 155 -16.44 15.51 8.60
N GLU A 156 -16.11 14.23 8.79
CA GLU A 156 -14.74 13.71 8.62
C GLU A 156 -14.27 13.90 7.17
N ILE A 157 -15.11 13.60 6.17
CA ILE A 157 -14.79 13.88 4.76
C ILE A 157 -14.42 15.35 4.51
N LYS A 158 -15.15 16.29 5.13
CA LYS A 158 -14.82 17.72 5.04
C LYS A 158 -13.49 18.03 5.73
N LEU A 159 -13.22 17.41 6.88
CA LEU A 159 -11.96 17.56 7.60
C LEU A 159 -10.78 17.03 6.76
N LEU A 160 -10.90 15.85 6.17
CA LEU A 160 -9.87 15.24 5.31
C LEU A 160 -9.47 16.17 4.15
N ARG A 161 -10.45 16.79 3.50
CA ARG A 161 -10.16 17.76 2.43
C ARG A 161 -9.42 18.98 2.95
N LYS A 162 -9.85 19.51 4.10
CA LYS A 162 -9.23 20.68 4.73
C LYS A 162 -7.84 20.39 5.28
N SER A 163 -7.55 19.15 5.66
CA SER A 163 -6.22 18.74 6.14
C SER A 163 -5.20 18.56 5.02
N GLY A 164 -5.63 18.62 3.75
CA GLY A 164 -4.76 18.41 2.59
C GLY A 164 -4.56 16.93 2.23
N ALA A 165 -5.40 16.02 2.73
CA ALA A 165 -5.35 14.62 2.33
C ALA A 165 -5.86 14.43 0.90
N ASP A 166 -5.15 13.59 0.13
CA ASP A 166 -5.56 13.20 -1.21
C ASP A 166 -6.34 11.89 -1.22
N ALA A 167 -5.96 10.95 -0.36
CA ALA A 167 -6.67 9.70 -0.16
C ALA A 167 -6.73 9.32 1.32
N VAL A 168 -7.71 8.50 1.70
CA VAL A 168 -7.90 7.99 3.06
C VAL A 168 -8.00 6.47 3.05
N GLY A 169 -7.48 5.82 4.08
CA GLY A 169 -7.70 4.40 4.31
C GLY A 169 -7.28 3.96 5.70
N MET A 170 -7.25 2.65 5.92
CA MET A 170 -7.21 2.07 7.28
C MET A 170 -5.98 1.19 7.56
N SER A 171 -4.90 1.36 6.81
CA SER A 171 -3.70 0.51 6.90
C SER A 171 -2.41 1.26 6.57
N THR A 172 -1.32 0.54 6.28
CA THR A 172 -0.13 1.01 5.58
C THR A 172 0.80 1.89 6.42
N VAL A 173 0.34 2.98 7.02
CA VAL A 173 1.22 3.92 7.75
C VAL A 173 1.98 3.27 8.93
N PRO A 174 1.36 2.41 9.75
CA PRO A 174 2.10 1.68 10.78
C PRO A 174 3.21 0.80 10.20
N GLU A 175 2.93 0.11 9.09
CA GLU A 175 3.90 -0.75 8.40
C GLU A 175 5.04 0.07 7.78
N ILE A 176 4.74 1.22 7.14
CA ILE A 176 5.74 2.17 6.62
C ILE A 176 6.68 2.60 7.74
N LYS A 177 6.12 3.09 8.85
CA LYS A 177 6.92 3.61 9.97
C LYS A 177 7.82 2.52 10.55
N PHE A 178 7.27 1.33 10.80
CA PHE A 178 8.03 0.23 11.34
C PHE A 178 9.14 -0.25 10.38
N ALA A 179 8.86 -0.30 9.07
CA ALA A 179 9.85 -0.67 8.07
C ALA A 179 10.99 0.37 7.95
N GLU A 180 10.66 1.66 7.81
CA GLU A 180 11.65 2.73 7.63
C GLU A 180 12.50 2.94 8.89
N SER A 181 11.91 2.84 10.10
CA SER A 181 12.65 2.88 11.36
C SER A 181 13.63 1.70 11.53
N ASN A 182 13.43 0.60 10.80
CA ASN A 182 14.35 -0.54 10.77
C ASN A 182 15.19 -0.60 9.49
N GLY A 183 15.32 0.52 8.76
CA GLY A 183 16.23 0.65 7.62
C GLY A 183 15.75 0.03 6.31
N ILE A 184 14.48 -0.39 6.22
CA ILE A 184 13.86 -0.82 4.96
C ILE A 184 13.36 0.43 4.22
N LYS A 185 13.77 0.61 2.95
CA LYS A 185 13.22 1.67 2.10
C LYS A 185 11.80 1.27 1.65
N VAL A 186 10.83 2.19 1.73
CA VAL A 186 9.43 1.86 1.43
C VAL A 186 8.91 2.64 0.22
N ILE A 187 8.18 1.95 -0.66
CA ILE A 187 7.36 2.53 -1.73
C ILE A 187 5.92 2.16 -1.45
N ALA A 188 5.07 3.16 -1.21
CA ALA A 188 3.68 2.93 -0.85
C ALA A 188 2.71 3.44 -1.93
N ILE A 189 1.79 2.58 -2.37
CA ILE A 189 0.89 2.85 -3.51
C ILE A 189 -0.57 2.60 -3.10
N SER A 190 -1.41 3.62 -3.17
CA SER A 190 -2.86 3.47 -3.02
C SER A 190 -3.52 3.21 -4.38
N CYS A 191 -4.40 2.24 -4.44
CA CYS A 191 -5.41 2.10 -5.49
C CYS A 191 -6.68 2.82 -5.04
N ILE A 192 -7.14 3.79 -5.82
CA ILE A 192 -8.34 4.57 -5.48
C ILE A 192 -9.58 3.75 -5.82
N THR A 193 -10.28 3.26 -4.81
CA THR A 193 -11.39 2.31 -4.99
C THR A 193 -12.76 2.95 -4.94
N ASN A 194 -12.86 4.14 -4.34
CA ASN A 194 -14.08 4.92 -4.25
C ASN A 194 -13.74 6.41 -4.15
N LEU A 195 -14.70 7.28 -4.46
CA LEU A 195 -14.51 8.73 -4.44
C LEU A 195 -15.38 9.39 -3.38
N LEU A 196 -14.75 10.13 -2.47
CA LEU A 196 -15.42 10.82 -1.38
C LEU A 196 -16.01 12.17 -1.82
N ARG A 197 -16.25 12.36 -3.13
CA ARG A 197 -16.62 13.66 -3.75
C ARG A 197 -18.03 14.12 -3.37
N ASN A 198 -18.99 13.20 -3.39
CA ASN A 198 -20.40 13.51 -3.14
C ASN A 198 -20.89 12.81 -1.87
N VAL A 199 -21.32 13.64 -0.92
CA VAL A 199 -21.87 13.26 0.38
C VAL A 199 -23.29 12.64 0.25
N SER A 200 -23.76 12.44 -0.98
CA SER A 200 -25.06 11.91 -1.35
C SER A 200 -24.94 10.46 -1.82
N GLY A 201 -25.21 9.52 -0.91
CA GLY A 201 -26.11 8.41 -1.24
C GLY A 201 -25.56 7.15 -1.89
N LEU A 202 -24.26 6.87 -1.89
CA LEU A 202 -23.78 5.51 -2.21
C LEU A 202 -22.69 5.10 -1.22
N TYR A 203 -23.02 4.16 -0.34
CA TYR A 203 -22.04 3.45 0.47
C TYR A 203 -21.16 2.61 -0.46
N THR A 204 -19.84 2.67 -0.29
CA THR A 204 -18.92 1.79 -1.01
C THR A 204 -19.03 0.38 -0.47
N SER A 205 -19.47 -0.56 -1.32
CA SER A 205 -19.50 -1.98 -0.96
C SER A 205 -18.11 -2.61 -1.11
N HIS A 206 -17.92 -3.81 -0.53
CA HIS A 206 -16.69 -4.57 -0.74
C HIS A 206 -16.48 -4.90 -2.23
N ASP A 207 -17.54 -5.26 -2.94
CA ASP A 207 -17.52 -5.59 -4.37
C ASP A 207 -17.06 -4.41 -5.23
N ASP A 208 -17.43 -3.17 -4.86
CA ASP A 208 -16.97 -1.97 -5.57
C ASP A 208 -15.46 -1.79 -5.43
N VAL A 209 -14.92 -2.12 -4.25
CA VAL A 209 -13.48 -2.08 -3.98
C VAL A 209 -12.74 -3.10 -4.84
N GLU A 210 -13.26 -4.34 -4.91
CA GLU A 210 -12.66 -5.38 -5.74
C GLU A 210 -12.70 -5.03 -7.24
N LYS A 211 -13.85 -4.55 -7.75
CA LYS A 211 -13.97 -4.11 -9.16
C LYS A 211 -13.00 -2.99 -9.52
N ALA A 212 -12.85 -2.00 -8.63
CA ALA A 212 -11.93 -0.91 -8.86
C ALA A 212 -10.47 -1.37 -8.89
N ALA A 213 -10.10 -2.30 -8.00
CA ALA A 213 -8.76 -2.87 -7.96
C ALA A 213 -8.48 -3.77 -9.18
N ASP A 214 -9.48 -4.51 -9.64
CA ASP A 214 -9.42 -5.31 -10.87
C ASP A 214 -9.14 -4.44 -12.10
N ASN A 215 -9.86 -3.33 -12.24
CA ASN A 215 -9.63 -2.36 -13.31
C ASN A 215 -8.25 -1.69 -13.22
N ALA A 216 -7.68 -1.56 -12.01
CA ALA A 216 -6.35 -1.02 -11.80
C ALA A 216 -5.23 -2.07 -12.00
N PHE A 217 -5.58 -3.36 -12.07
CA PHE A 217 -4.63 -4.47 -11.95
C PHE A 217 -3.53 -4.42 -13.00
N GLU A 218 -3.86 -4.23 -14.28
CA GLU A 218 -2.86 -4.23 -15.35
C GLU A 218 -1.80 -3.15 -15.15
N ASN A 219 -2.24 -1.92 -14.83
CA ASN A 219 -1.34 -0.81 -14.55
C ASN A 219 -0.55 -1.04 -13.27
N PHE A 220 -1.17 -1.63 -12.25
CA PHE A 220 -0.51 -1.94 -10.97
C PHE A 220 0.58 -2.99 -11.16
N ALA A 221 0.26 -4.11 -11.81
CA ALA A 221 1.19 -5.19 -12.11
C ALA A 221 2.35 -4.68 -12.96
N LYS A 222 2.07 -3.89 -14.01
CA LYS A 222 3.10 -3.27 -14.85
C LYS A 222 4.02 -2.36 -14.04
N LEU A 223 3.46 -1.48 -13.20
CA LEU A 223 4.25 -0.60 -12.33
C LEU A 223 5.10 -1.41 -11.35
N LEU A 224 4.51 -2.40 -10.68
CA LEU A 224 5.19 -3.24 -9.70
C LEU A 224 6.39 -3.98 -10.32
N LEU A 225 6.21 -4.60 -11.49
CA LEU A 225 7.29 -5.26 -12.22
C LEU A 225 8.42 -4.29 -12.61
N LEU A 226 8.08 -3.06 -13.00
CA LEU A 226 9.07 -2.03 -13.29
C LEU A 226 9.82 -1.59 -12.02
N LEU A 227 9.14 -1.44 -10.89
CA LEU A 227 9.79 -1.10 -9.62
C LEU A 227 10.73 -2.21 -9.15
N VAL A 228 10.31 -3.47 -9.25
CA VAL A 228 11.17 -4.63 -8.97
C VAL A 228 12.40 -4.64 -9.88
N LYS A 229 12.20 -4.45 -11.19
CA LYS A 229 13.30 -4.42 -12.17
C LYS A 229 14.32 -3.30 -11.88
N ASN A 230 13.87 -2.15 -11.38
CA ASN A 230 14.73 -0.99 -11.10
C ASN A 230 15.12 -0.84 -9.62
N HIS A 231 14.96 -1.87 -8.79
CA HIS A 231 15.15 -1.78 -7.34
C HIS A 231 16.55 -1.29 -6.93
N TYR A 232 17.62 -1.69 -7.63
CA TYR A 232 18.98 -1.18 -7.36
C TYR A 232 19.08 0.34 -7.48
N GLU A 233 18.46 0.93 -8.52
CA GLU A 233 18.42 2.38 -8.68
C GLU A 233 17.55 3.05 -7.63
N LEU A 234 16.45 2.41 -7.23
CA LEU A 234 15.57 2.92 -6.18
C LEU A 234 16.23 2.86 -4.79
N LEU A 235 17.15 1.92 -4.56
CA LEU A 235 17.89 1.77 -3.31
C LEU A 235 19.04 2.77 -3.13
N LYS A 236 19.59 3.34 -4.21
CA LYS A 236 20.54 4.48 -4.15
C LYS A 236 19.91 5.72 -3.50
#